data_AF-A0A382MMM2-F1
#
_entry.id   AF-A0A382MMM2-F1
#
_cell.length_a   1.000
_cell.length_b   1.000
_cell.length_c   1.000
_cell.angle_alpha   90.00
_cell.angle_beta   90.00
_cell.angle_gamma   90.00
#
_symmetry.space_group_name_H-M   'P 1'
#
loop_
_entity.id
_entity.type
_entity.pdbx_description
1 polymer ?
#
loop_
_entity_poly.entity_id
_entity_poly.type
_entity_poly.pdbx_seq_one_letter_code
_entity_poly.pdbx_strand_id
1 'polypeptide(L)'
;MLPVVCKVTRLAVSDFDPVRERYRNLLDCDPRKPQLALQYEKIVRLWMTKMERFGLVARGLWAVDFDTGDGYLSWKYPELRLAFFVDFEDPNMTRQSLSDVLAERLPFWA
;
A
#
# COMPACT_ATOMS: atom_id res chain seq x y z
N MET A 1 -10.48 3.60 -10.71
CA MET A 1 -10.19 2.90 -9.44
C MET A 1 -9.12 3.63 -8.61
N LEU A 2 -7.95 3.96 -9.17
CA LEU A 2 -6.85 4.61 -8.44
C LEU A 2 -7.23 5.87 -7.63
N PRO A 3 -8.05 6.82 -8.13
CA PRO A 3 -8.41 8.01 -7.34
C PRO A 3 -9.11 7.69 -6.01
N VAL A 4 -9.90 6.61 -5.98
CA VAL A 4 -10.59 6.15 -4.76
C VAL A 4 -9.58 5.56 -3.78
N VAL A 5 -8.65 4.74 -4.25
CA VAL A 5 -7.55 4.18 -3.45
C VAL A 5 -6.70 5.30 -2.84
N CYS A 6 -6.32 6.30 -3.64
CA CYS A 6 -5.59 7.47 -3.16
C CYS A 6 -6.35 8.22 -2.06
N LYS A 7 -7.66 8.44 -2.24
CA LYS A 7 -8.50 9.12 -1.25
C LYS A 7 -8.60 8.33 0.05
N VAL A 8 -8.88 7.02 -0.02
CA VAL A 8 -9.01 6.15 1.17
C VAL A 8 -7.68 6.04 1.90
N THR A 9 -6.58 5.89 1.17
CA THR A 9 -5.23 5.78 1.75
C THR A 9 -4.80 7.11 2.38
N ARG A 10 -5.07 8.25 1.74
CA ARG A 10 -4.79 9.58 2.33
C ARG A 10 -5.52 9.79 3.66
N LEU A 11 -6.80 9.39 3.74
CA LEU A 11 -7.56 9.46 4.98
C LEU A 11 -6.94 8.56 6.06
N ALA A 12 -6.60 7.31 5.72
CA ALA A 12 -5.97 6.39 6.65
C ALA A 12 -4.61 6.89 7.15
N VAL A 13 -3.79 7.48 6.27
CA VAL A 13 -2.52 8.14 6.63
C VAL A 13 -2.75 9.31 7.58
N SER A 14 -3.75 10.16 7.28
CA SER A 14 -4.10 11.30 8.14
C SER A 14 -4.54 10.88 9.54
N ASP A 15 -5.24 9.74 9.67
CA ASP A 15 -5.64 9.18 10.96
C ASP A 15 -4.47 8.50 11.68
N PHE A 16 -3.56 7.88 10.92
CA PHE A 16 -2.41 7.12 11.41
C PHE A 16 -1.28 8.01 11.93
N ASP A 17 -0.97 9.10 11.25
CA ASP A 17 0.18 9.95 11.54
C ASP A 17 0.18 10.54 12.97
N PRO A 18 -0.95 11.02 13.54
CA PRO A 18 -0.98 11.51 14.92
C PRO A 18 -0.76 10.40 15.95
N VAL A 19 -1.32 9.21 15.72
CA VAL A 19 -1.07 8.02 16.56
C VAL A 19 0.40 7.63 16.48
N ARG A 20 0.98 7.77 15.27
CA ARG A 20 2.38 7.49 15.04
C ARG A 20 3.33 8.35 15.82
N GLU A 21 3.08 9.64 15.75
CA GLU A 21 3.90 10.62 16.41
C GLU A 21 3.83 10.46 17.93
N ARG A 22 2.63 10.22 18.48
CA ARG A 22 2.46 9.92 19.91
C ARG A 22 3.25 8.69 20.32
N TYR A 23 3.15 7.59 19.57
CA TYR A 23 3.84 6.35 19.92
C TYR A 23 5.37 6.49 19.92
N ARG A 24 5.92 7.20 18.92
CA ARG A 24 7.38 7.45 18.81
C ARG A 24 7.92 8.29 19.96
N ASN A 25 7.12 9.23 20.47
CA ASN A 25 7.54 10.13 21.54
C ASN A 25 7.42 9.54 22.95
N LEU A 26 6.87 8.32 23.10
CA LEU A 26 6.82 7.62 24.37
C LEU A 26 8.06 6.76 24.58
N LEU A 27 8.47 6.62 25.84
CA LEU A 27 9.47 5.64 26.26
C LEU A 27 8.96 4.21 26.02
N ASP A 28 9.86 3.26 25.82
CA ASP A 28 9.51 1.85 25.55
C ASP A 28 8.69 1.19 26.66
N CYS A 29 8.94 1.58 27.91
CA CYS A 29 8.18 1.09 29.07
C CYS A 29 6.92 1.91 29.39
N ASP A 30 6.52 2.86 28.54
CA ASP A 30 5.34 3.67 28.81
C ASP A 30 4.06 2.81 28.75
N PRO A 31 3.23 2.82 29.81
CA PRO A 31 2.04 1.97 29.89
C PRO A 31 0.96 2.30 28.85
N ARG A 32 1.07 3.41 28.11
CA ARG A 32 0.16 3.85 27.04
C ARG A 32 0.54 3.28 25.66
N LYS A 33 1.76 2.77 25.49
CA LYS A 33 2.24 2.22 24.19
C LYS A 33 1.36 1.08 23.67
N PRO A 34 0.92 0.10 24.48
CA PRO A 34 0.05 -0.98 24.01
C PRO A 34 -1.27 -0.48 23.43
N GLN A 35 -1.89 0.52 24.06
CA GLN A 35 -3.16 1.08 23.59
C GLN A 35 -2.99 1.83 22.27
N LEU A 36 -1.88 2.55 22.10
CA LEU A 36 -1.55 3.20 20.82
C LEU A 36 -1.27 2.14 19.73
N ALA A 37 -0.57 1.05 20.06
CA ALA A 37 -0.35 -0.07 19.14
C ALA A 37 -1.67 -0.66 18.61
N LEU A 38 -2.67 -0.83 19.49
CA LEU A 38 -4.01 -1.28 19.09
C LEU A 38 -4.73 -0.25 18.21
N GLN A 39 -4.56 1.04 18.47
CA GLN A 39 -5.12 2.10 17.61
C GLN A 39 -4.51 2.07 16.20
N TYR A 40 -3.20 1.91 16.11
CA TYR A 40 -2.51 1.74 14.83
C TYR A 40 -3.03 0.53 14.07
N GLU A 41 -3.05 -0.63 14.72
CA GLU A 41 -3.50 -1.87 14.11
C GLU A 41 -4.93 -1.74 13.58
N LYS A 42 -5.81 -1.09 14.34
CA LYS A 42 -7.20 -0.83 13.92
C LYS A 42 -7.27 0.00 12.63
N ILE A 43 -6.47 1.06 12.51
CA ILE A 43 -6.44 1.92 11.31
C ILE A 43 -5.94 1.14 10.10
N VAL A 44 -4.83 0.40 10.27
CA VAL A 44 -4.24 -0.41 9.20
C VAL A 44 -5.20 -1.51 8.75
N ARG A 45 -5.83 -2.24 9.68
CA ARG A 45 -6.83 -3.27 9.38
C ARG A 45 -8.03 -2.71 8.63
N LEU A 46 -8.56 -1.57 9.08
CA LEU A 46 -9.70 -0.93 8.40
C LEU A 46 -9.34 -0.53 6.97
N TRP A 47 -8.13 -0.05 6.73
CA TRP A 47 -7.65 0.25 5.39
C TRP A 47 -7.49 -1.03 4.55
N MET A 48 -6.85 -2.07 5.08
CA MET A 48 -6.68 -3.36 4.36
C MET A 48 -8.03 -3.95 3.94
N THR A 49 -9.01 -4.00 4.84
CA THR A 49 -10.36 -4.49 4.52
C THR A 49 -11.04 -3.66 3.42
N LYS A 50 -10.76 -2.35 3.32
CA LYS A 50 -11.28 -1.54 2.20
C LYS A 50 -10.57 -1.88 0.88
N MET A 51 -9.26 -2.14 0.90
CA MET A 51 -8.51 -2.54 -0.29
C MET A 51 -8.98 -3.90 -0.80
N GLU A 52 -9.18 -4.88 0.09
CA GLU A 52 -9.71 -6.20 -0.24
C GLU A 52 -11.10 -6.11 -0.88
N ARG A 53 -11.97 -5.24 -0.36
CA ARG A 53 -13.31 -5.00 -0.96
C ARG A 53 -13.26 -4.40 -2.36
N PHE A 54 -12.15 -3.76 -2.74
CA PHE A 54 -11.92 -3.28 -4.10
C PHE A 54 -11.25 -4.34 -5.00
N GLY A 55 -11.00 -5.56 -4.49
CA GLY A 55 -10.26 -6.61 -5.20
C GLY A 55 -8.76 -6.34 -5.28
N LEU A 56 -8.22 -5.50 -4.38
CA LEU A 56 -6.81 -5.15 -4.36
C LEU A 56 -6.07 -5.93 -3.28
N VAL A 57 -4.81 -6.28 -3.57
CA VAL A 57 -3.94 -6.95 -2.62
C VAL A 57 -3.09 -5.89 -1.91
N ALA A 58 -3.17 -5.83 -0.57
CA ALA A 58 -2.29 -4.98 0.23
C ALA A 58 -0.95 -5.69 0.46
N ARG A 59 0.13 -5.19 -0.12
CA ARG A 59 1.48 -5.78 0.00
C ARG A 59 2.37 -5.11 1.04
N GLY A 60 1.91 -4.01 1.62
CA GLY A 60 2.62 -3.32 2.67
C GLY A 60 1.83 -2.12 3.17
N LEU A 61 2.40 -1.39 4.13
CA LEU A 61 1.75 -0.20 4.66
C LEU A 61 1.57 0.83 3.53
N TRP A 62 0.30 1.11 3.20
CA TRP A 62 -0.10 2.03 2.13
C TRP A 62 0.38 1.63 0.72
N ALA A 63 0.64 0.33 0.51
CA ALA A 63 1.00 -0.24 -0.78
C ALA A 63 -0.04 -1.26 -1.22
N VAL A 64 -0.56 -1.10 -2.44
CA VAL A 64 -1.55 -2.02 -3.03
C VAL A 64 -1.23 -2.34 -4.47
N ASP A 65 -1.73 -3.48 -4.88
CA ASP A 65 -1.41 -4.07 -6.16
C ASP A 65 -2.69 -4.46 -6.90
N PHE A 66 -2.72 -4.07 -8.16
CA PHE A 66 -3.81 -4.31 -9.10
C PHE A 66 -3.42 -5.49 -9.97
N ASP A 67 -4.17 -6.57 -9.87
CA ASP A 67 -3.93 -7.76 -10.68
C ASP A 67 -4.25 -7.48 -12.15
N THR A 68 -3.34 -7.88 -13.04
CA THR A 68 -3.45 -7.76 -14.49
C THR A 68 -3.53 -9.10 -15.22
N GLY A 69 -3.43 -10.23 -14.49
CA GLY A 69 -3.41 -11.58 -15.03
C GLY A 69 -2.01 -12.12 -15.33
N ASP A 70 -1.05 -11.26 -15.67
CA ASP A 70 0.36 -11.62 -15.92
C ASP A 70 1.29 -11.10 -14.81
N GLY A 71 0.72 -10.42 -13.82
CA GLY A 71 1.43 -9.79 -12.72
C GLY A 71 0.59 -8.65 -12.16
N TYR A 72 1.26 -7.67 -11.57
CA TYR A 72 0.59 -6.61 -10.83
C TYR A 72 1.08 -5.22 -11.22
N LEU A 73 0.12 -4.32 -11.44
CA LEU A 73 0.41 -2.90 -11.38
C LEU A 73 0.48 -2.47 -9.92
N SER A 74 1.66 -2.02 -9.49
CA SER A 74 1.97 -1.78 -8.10
C SER A 74 1.90 -0.28 -7.79
N TRP A 75 1.15 0.08 -6.75
CA TRP A 75 1.03 1.45 -6.27
C TRP A 75 1.39 1.57 -4.79
N LYS A 76 2.13 2.62 -4.44
CA LYS A 76 2.42 2.95 -3.05
C LYS A 76 2.18 4.42 -2.80
N TYR A 77 1.49 4.77 -1.72
CA TYR A 77 1.36 6.17 -1.32
C TYR A 77 2.75 6.80 -1.04
N PRO A 78 3.05 8.03 -1.52
CA PRO A 78 2.16 9.00 -2.16
C PRO A 78 2.30 9.09 -3.70
N GLU A 79 2.60 7.99 -4.40
CA GLU A 79 2.74 7.97 -5.86
C GLU A 79 1.47 8.54 -6.55
N LEU A 80 1.65 9.38 -7.57
CA LEU A 80 0.53 10.05 -8.26
C LEU A 80 -0.15 9.17 -9.32
N ARG A 81 0.57 8.17 -9.83
CA ARG A 81 0.15 7.29 -10.93
C ARG A 81 0.70 5.88 -10.73
N LEU A 82 0.14 4.92 -11.44
CA LEU A 82 0.75 3.60 -11.58
C LEU A 82 2.00 3.72 -12.44
N ALA A 83 3.17 3.51 -11.84
CA ALA A 83 4.46 3.63 -12.50
C ALA A 83 5.33 2.39 -12.31
N PHE A 84 4.82 1.38 -11.61
CA PHE A 84 5.57 0.17 -11.31
C PHE A 84 4.75 -1.08 -11.64
N PHE A 85 5.46 -2.11 -12.11
CA PHE A 85 4.93 -3.43 -12.35
C PHE A 85 5.72 -4.46 -11.54
N VAL A 86 5.05 -5.50 -11.08
CA VAL A 86 5.64 -6.66 -10.41
C VAL A 86 5.21 -7.90 -11.16
N ASP A 87 6.18 -8.66 -11.65
CA ASP A 87 5.96 -9.89 -12.39
C ASP A 87 5.58 -11.05 -11.46
N PHE A 88 4.67 -11.94 -11.89
CA PHE A 88 4.40 -13.18 -11.18
C PHE A 88 5.59 -14.14 -11.20
N GLU A 89 6.36 -14.13 -12.29
CA GLU A 89 7.49 -15.02 -12.47
C GLU A 89 8.74 -14.56 -11.71
N ASP A 90 8.77 -13.31 -11.23
CA ASP A 90 9.88 -12.81 -10.42
C ASP A 90 9.78 -13.34 -8.98
N PRO A 91 10.68 -14.24 -8.54
CA PRO A 91 10.65 -14.78 -7.18
C PRO A 91 10.89 -13.72 -6.11
N ASN A 92 11.53 -12.59 -6.47
CA ASN A 92 11.79 -11.49 -5.55
C ASN A 92 10.67 -10.45 -5.53
N MET A 93 9.65 -10.58 -6.40
CA MET A 93 8.53 -9.62 -6.52
C MET A 93 9.03 -8.18 -6.67
N THR A 94 10.03 -7.97 -7.50
CA THR A 94 10.70 -6.68 -7.68
C THR A 94 9.75 -5.69 -8.35
N ARG A 95 9.64 -4.49 -7.79
CA ARG A 95 8.93 -3.36 -8.44
C ARG A 95 9.81 -2.81 -9.55
N GLN A 96 9.48 -3.15 -10.79
CA GLN A 96 10.13 -2.66 -12.00
C GLN A 96 9.41 -1.41 -12.52
N SER A 97 10.13 -0.50 -13.17
CA SER A 97 9.49 0.64 -13.80
C SER A 97 8.56 0.18 -14.92
N LEU A 98 7.33 0.69 -14.90
CA LEU A 98 6.34 0.38 -15.93
C LEU A 98 6.83 0.83 -17.32
N SER A 99 7.58 1.94 -17.41
CA SER A 99 8.14 2.39 -18.70
C SER A 99 9.10 1.37 -19.30
N ASP A 100 9.93 0.76 -18.47
CA ASP A 100 11.00 -0.13 -18.91
C ASP A 100 10.39 -1.46 -19.32
N VAL A 101 9.43 -1.94 -18.53
CA VAL A 101 8.61 -3.12 -18.85
C VAL A 101 7.92 -2.94 -20.20
N LEU A 102 7.28 -1.79 -20.46
CA LEU A 102 6.59 -1.53 -21.74
C LEU A 102 7.53 -1.38 -22.93
N ALA A 103 8.77 -0.96 -22.71
CA ALA A 103 9.78 -0.85 -23.76
C ALA A 103 10.36 -2.22 -24.13
N GLU A 104 10.52 -3.11 -23.15
CA GLU A 104 11.05 -4.46 -23.36
C GLU A 104 10.00 -5.45 -23.84
N ARG A 105 8.76 -5.33 -23.34
CA ARG A 105 7.62 -6.19 -23.69
C ARG A 105 6.34 -5.38 -23.80
N LEU A 106 5.48 -5.73 -24.76
CA LEU A 106 4.13 -5.19 -24.88
C LEU A 106 3.14 -6.20 -24.31
N PRO A 107 2.83 -6.15 -23.01
CA PRO A 107 1.88 -7.07 -22.40
C PRO A 107 0.46 -6.76 -22.90
N PHE A 108 -0.41 -7.78 -22.88
CA PHE A 108 -1.76 -7.67 -23.46
C PHE A 108 -2.70 -6.71 -22.70
N TRP A 109 -2.34 -6.32 -21.47
CA TRP A 109 -3.12 -5.40 -20.63
C TRP A 109 -2.75 -3.92 -20.80
N ALA A 110 -1.69 -3.60 -21.53
CA ALA A 110 -1.14 -2.25 -21.67
C ALA A 110 -1.84 -1.37 -22.72
#